data_AF-A0A1A3T7L3-F1
#
_entry.id   AF-A0A1A3T7L3-F1
#
_cell.length_a   1.000
_cell.length_b   1.000
_cell.length_c   1.000
_cell.angle_alpha   90.00
_cell.angle_beta   90.00
_cell.angle_gamma   90.00
#
_symmetry.space_group_name_H-M   'P 1'
#
loop_
_entity.id
_entity.type
_entity.pdbx_description
1 polymer ?
#
loop_
_entity_poly.entity_id
_entity_poly.type
_entity_poly.pdbx_seq_one_letter_code
_entity_poly.pdbx_strand_id
1 'polypeptide(L)'
;MKLGDTLESVADPGAQVYGQPFDTADGATVVPVAKVRGRSRPGADDAQFRLSARPVGVFVIKDGEASWVPAVDATRVALMGELIGLVTVTFATLAMVRRPPWPDLRGTVSL
;
A
#
# COMPACT_ATOMS: atom_id res chain seq x y z
N MET A 1 -8.61 -28.87 -22.34
CA MET A 1 -8.26 -27.45 -22.13
C MET A 1 -6.84 -27.24 -22.61
N LYS A 2 -6.62 -26.30 -23.55
CA LYS A 2 -5.29 -25.98 -24.07
C LYS A 2 -4.69 -24.87 -23.21
N LEU A 3 -3.40 -25.00 -22.85
CA LEU A 3 -2.66 -24.05 -22.03
C LEU A 3 -2.61 -22.62 -22.64
N GLY A 4 -2.83 -22.51 -23.96
CA GLY A 4 -2.96 -21.22 -24.65
C GLY A 4 -4.16 -20.39 -24.16
N ASP A 5 -5.32 -21.01 -23.97
CA ASP A 5 -6.54 -20.30 -23.55
C ASP A 5 -6.40 -19.71 -22.13
N THR A 6 -5.62 -20.37 -21.27
CA THR A 6 -5.31 -19.88 -19.91
C THR A 6 -4.28 -18.76 -19.89
N LEU A 7 -3.42 -18.69 -20.91
CA LEU A 7 -2.44 -17.61 -21.04
C LEU A 7 -3.07 -16.38 -21.69
N GLU A 8 -4.02 -16.58 -22.59
CA GLU A 8 -4.79 -15.50 -23.22
C GLU A 8 -5.73 -14.82 -22.20
N SER A 9 -6.37 -15.58 -21.28
CA SER A 9 -7.15 -14.97 -20.19
C SER A 9 -6.30 -14.23 -19.14
N VAL A 10 -5.01 -14.57 -19.04
CA VAL A 10 -4.05 -13.92 -18.14
C VAL A 10 -3.35 -12.73 -18.80
N ALA A 11 -3.20 -12.74 -20.12
CA ALA A 11 -2.63 -11.67 -20.92
C ALA A 11 -3.65 -10.59 -21.31
N ASP A 12 -4.95 -10.87 -21.15
CA ASP A 12 -6.00 -9.86 -21.17
C ASP A 12 -5.76 -8.87 -20.01
N PRO A 13 -5.70 -7.54 -20.26
CA PRO A 13 -5.69 -6.53 -19.19
C PRO A 13 -6.89 -6.62 -18.22
N GLY A 14 -7.87 -7.50 -18.49
CA GLY A 14 -8.90 -7.99 -17.57
C GLY A 14 -8.46 -9.05 -16.56
N ALA A 15 -7.16 -9.36 -16.41
CA ALA A 15 -6.61 -10.31 -15.43
C ALA A 15 -7.31 -10.16 -14.07
N GLN A 16 -8.10 -11.17 -13.70
CA GLN A 16 -9.23 -11.09 -12.77
C GLN A 16 -8.99 -10.14 -11.59
N VAL A 17 -9.38 -8.87 -11.77
CA VAL A 17 -9.28 -7.83 -10.73
C VAL A 17 -10.22 -8.16 -9.57
N TYR A 18 -11.28 -8.90 -9.86
CA TYR A 18 -12.29 -9.37 -8.92
C TYR A 18 -12.22 -10.89 -8.77
N GLY A 19 -12.07 -11.40 -7.56
CA GLY A 19 -12.18 -12.82 -7.25
C GLY A 19 -13.62 -13.34 -7.38
N GLN A 20 -13.82 -14.65 -7.23
CA GLN A 20 -15.17 -15.20 -7.15
C GLN A 20 -15.93 -14.62 -5.95
N PRO A 21 -17.13 -14.04 -6.17
CA PRO A 21 -17.98 -13.63 -5.07
C PRO A 21 -18.39 -14.84 -4.22
N PHE A 22 -18.49 -14.64 -2.91
CA PHE A 22 -19.04 -15.65 -2.00
C PHE A 22 -19.94 -14.98 -0.96
N ASP A 23 -20.97 -15.72 -0.55
CA ASP A 23 -21.92 -15.25 0.44
C ASP A 23 -21.48 -15.62 1.85
N THR A 24 -21.71 -14.70 2.77
CA THR A 24 -21.47 -14.88 4.21
C THR A 24 -22.77 -15.31 4.88
N ALA A 25 -22.69 -16.02 6.01
CA ALA A 25 -23.85 -16.45 6.79
C ALA A 25 -24.82 -15.31 7.15
N ASP A 26 -24.32 -14.08 7.24
CA ASP A 26 -25.09 -12.87 7.56
C ASP A 26 -25.79 -12.24 6.35
N GLY A 27 -25.83 -12.93 5.20
CA GLY A 27 -26.47 -12.46 3.97
C GLY A 27 -25.67 -11.43 3.18
N ALA A 28 -24.38 -11.25 3.49
CA ALA A 28 -23.50 -10.34 2.76
C ALA A 28 -22.75 -11.06 1.64
N THR A 29 -22.74 -10.50 0.44
CA THR A 29 -21.92 -10.96 -0.68
C THR A 29 -20.57 -10.24 -0.66
N VAL A 30 -19.48 -11.00 -0.56
CA VAL A 30 -18.11 -10.48 -0.55
C VAL A 30 -17.46 -10.70 -1.90
N VAL A 31 -16.94 -9.63 -2.51
CA VAL A 31 -16.22 -9.67 -3.78
C VAL A 31 -14.75 -9.30 -3.53
N PRO A 32 -13.82 -10.27 -3.57
CA PRO A 32 -12.39 -10.00 -3.38
C PRO A 32 -11.82 -9.14 -4.50
N VAL A 33 -10.90 -8.22 -4.20
CA VAL A 33 -10.27 -7.36 -5.20
C VAL A 33 -8.75 -7.43 -5.11
N ALA A 34 -8.10 -7.69 -6.25
CA ALA A 34 -6.66 -7.74 -6.38
C ALA A 34 -6.16 -6.84 -7.51
N LYS A 35 -5.01 -6.20 -7.29
CA LYS A 35 -4.25 -5.48 -8.31
C LYS A 35 -3.32 -6.46 -9.01
N VAL A 36 -3.56 -6.67 -10.29
CA VAL A 36 -2.70 -7.50 -11.13
C VAL A 36 -1.73 -6.62 -11.90
N ARG A 37 -0.47 -7.04 -11.97
CA ARG A 37 0.57 -6.37 -12.76
C ARG A 37 1.39 -7.41 -13.51
N GLY A 38 1.33 -7.35 -14.84
CA GLY A 38 2.23 -8.05 -15.75
C GLY A 38 3.49 -7.22 -16.02
N ARG A 39 4.64 -7.88 -16.14
CA ARG A 39 5.87 -7.30 -16.68
C ARG A 39 6.43 -8.22 -17.75
N SER A 40 6.57 -7.69 -18.96
CA SER A 40 7.29 -8.31 -20.06
C SER A 40 8.56 -7.51 -20.34
N ARG A 41 9.64 -8.20 -20.70
CA ARG A 41 10.88 -7.57 -21.17
C ARG A 41 10.87 -7.52 -22.70
N PRO A 42 11.10 -6.36 -23.33
CA PRO A 42 11.19 -6.29 -24.79
C PRO A 42 12.31 -7.20 -25.31
N GLY A 43 12.00 -8.06 -26.28
CA GLY A 43 12.95 -9.00 -26.89
C GLY A 43 13.26 -10.26 -26.08
N ALA A 44 12.51 -10.55 -25.01
CA ALA A 44 12.56 -11.85 -24.34
C ALA A 44 11.47 -12.76 -24.91
N ASP A 45 11.81 -14.02 -25.19
CA ASP A 45 10.84 -15.06 -25.54
C ASP A 45 9.73 -15.14 -24.48
N ASP A 46 8.53 -15.55 -24.89
CA ASP A 46 7.27 -15.61 -24.13
C ASP A 46 7.41 -16.25 -22.73
N ALA A 47 8.47 -17.04 -22.52
CA ALA A 47 8.85 -17.67 -21.27
C ALA A 47 9.21 -16.71 -20.11
N GLN A 48 9.45 -15.41 -20.36
CA GLN A 48 9.80 -14.44 -19.29
C GLN A 48 8.66 -13.50 -18.86
N PHE A 49 7.41 -13.83 -19.17
CA PHE A 49 6.26 -13.10 -18.63
C PHE A 49 6.14 -13.31 -17.12
N ARG A 50 6.26 -12.23 -16.33
CA ARG A 50 6.03 -12.28 -14.88
C ARG A 50 4.72 -11.59 -14.52
N LEU A 51 3.82 -12.36 -13.92
CA LEU A 51 2.58 -11.85 -13.32
C LEU A 51 2.74 -11.70 -11.81
N SER A 52 2.27 -10.60 -11.26
CA SER A 52 2.14 -10.40 -9.81
C SER A 52 0.73 -9.95 -9.47
N ALA A 53 0.13 -10.55 -8.46
CA ALA A 53 -1.16 -10.13 -7.91
C ALA A 53 -0.97 -9.68 -6.46
N ARG A 54 -1.57 -8.55 -6.10
CA ARG A 54 -1.58 -8.04 -4.71
C ARG A 54 -3.02 -7.77 -4.29
N PRO A 55 -3.50 -8.32 -3.15
CA PRO A 55 -4.80 -7.97 -2.60
C PRO A 55 -4.87 -6.47 -2.33
N VAL A 56 -6.00 -5.83 -2.63
CA VAL A 56 -6.22 -4.40 -2.40
C VAL A 56 -7.38 -4.15 -1.45
N GLY A 57 -8.33 -5.07 -1.40
CA GLY A 57 -9.50 -4.99 -0.52
C GLY A 57 -10.60 -5.93 -0.97
N VAL A 58 -11.79 -5.70 -0.43
CA VAL A 58 -13.01 -6.42 -0.77
C VAL A 58 -14.18 -5.43 -0.90
N PHE A 59 -15.10 -5.70 -1.82
CA PHE A 59 -16.43 -5.09 -1.75
C PHE A 59 -17.33 -6.00 -0.92
N VAL A 60 -18.10 -5.41 -0.01
CA VAL A 60 -19.11 -6.10 0.79
C VAL A 60 -20.46 -5.51 0.41
N ILE A 61 -21.31 -6.33 -0.19
CA ILE A 61 -22.67 -5.96 -0.58
C ILE A 61 -23.62 -6.58 0.44
N LYS A 62 -24.39 -5.74 1.13
CA LYS A 62 -25.37 -6.18 2.13
C LYS A 62 -26.59 -5.26 2.08
N ASP A 63 -27.79 -5.81 2.14
CA ASP A 63 -29.05 -5.05 2.17
C ASP A 63 -29.21 -4.07 0.98
N GLY A 64 -28.61 -4.39 -0.17
CA GLY A 64 -28.61 -3.54 -1.36
C GLY A 64 -27.56 -2.42 -1.35
N GLU A 65 -26.76 -2.29 -0.28
CA GLU A 65 -25.68 -1.31 -0.16
C GLU A 65 -24.32 -1.97 -0.43
N ALA A 66 -23.50 -1.33 -1.25
CA ALA A 66 -22.12 -1.76 -1.51
C ALA A 66 -21.14 -0.92 -0.69
N SER A 67 -20.31 -1.58 0.11
CA SER A 67 -19.26 -0.96 0.93
C SER A 67 -17.87 -1.45 0.52
N TRP A 68 -16.87 -0.58 0.60
CA TRP A 68 -15.48 -0.91 0.28
C TRP A 68 -14.66 -1.10 1.56
N VAL A 69 -13.98 -2.23 1.67
CA VAL A 69 -13.08 -2.54 2.79
C VAL A 69 -11.65 -2.71 2.25
N PRO A 70 -10.75 -1.73 2.46
CA PRO A 70 -9.38 -1.80 1.95
C PRO A 70 -8.51 -2.77 2.77
N ALA A 71 -7.59 -3.45 2.09
CA ALA A 71 -6.52 -4.22 2.73
C ALA A 71 -5.37 -3.30 3.14
N VAL A 72 -5.53 -2.62 4.28
CA VAL A 72 -4.52 -1.69 4.83
C VAL A 72 -3.50 -2.43 5.68
N ASP A 73 -2.22 -2.23 5.39
CA ASP A 73 -1.11 -2.67 6.24
C ASP A 73 -0.83 -1.61 7.32
N ALA A 74 -1.49 -1.76 8.47
CA ALA A 74 -1.35 -0.84 9.60
C ALA A 74 0.10 -0.76 10.13
N THR A 75 0.83 -1.87 10.09
CA THR A 75 2.24 -1.92 10.51
C THR A 75 3.10 -1.05 9.62
N ARG A 76 2.93 -1.15 8.29
CA ARG A 76 3.66 -0.30 7.35
C ARG A 76 3.31 1.18 7.54
N VAL A 77 2.04 1.51 7.80
CA VAL A 77 1.61 2.89 8.06
C VAL A 77 2.25 3.42 9.35
N ALA A 78 2.24 2.63 10.41
CA ALA A 78 2.88 3.00 11.68
C ALA A 78 4.38 3.24 11.52
N LEU A 79 5.10 2.33 10.83
CA LEU A 79 6.52 2.48 10.54
C LEU A 79 6.83 3.75 9.74
N MET A 80 5.99 4.13 8.77
CA MET A 80 6.16 5.39 8.05
C MET A 80 5.99 6.59 8.99
N GLY A 81 4.99 6.56 9.88
CA GLY A 81 4.78 7.60 10.89
C GLY A 81 5.98 7.74 11.84
N GLU A 82 6.50 6.64 12.35
CA GLU A 82 7.68 6.61 13.22
C GLU A 82 8.93 7.15 12.51
N LEU A 83 9.17 6.75 11.26
CA LEU A 83 10.30 7.25 10.47
C LEU A 83 10.20 8.75 10.22
N ILE A 84 9.02 9.25 9.85
CA ILE A 84 8.78 10.69 9.68
C ILE A 84 9.04 11.40 11.00
N GLY A 85 8.47 10.92 12.11
CA GLY A 85 8.68 11.49 13.44
C GLY A 85 10.16 11.53 13.85
N LEU A 86 10.88 10.43 13.65
CA LEU A 86 12.31 10.32 13.95
C LEU A 86 13.14 11.31 13.12
N VAL A 87 12.86 11.42 11.82
CA VAL A 87 13.54 12.36 10.91
C VAL A 87 13.27 13.81 11.32
N THR A 88 12.01 14.15 11.59
CA THR A 88 11.61 15.48 12.06
C THR A 88 12.29 15.85 13.38
N VAL A 89 12.28 14.95 14.37
CA VAL A 89 12.94 15.17 15.67
C VAL A 89 14.45 15.32 15.51
N THR A 90 15.07 14.51 14.66
CA THR A 90 16.50 14.60 14.38
C THR A 90 16.86 15.97 13.80
N PHE A 91 16.11 16.44 12.80
CA PHE A 91 16.35 17.76 12.20
C PHE A 91 16.08 18.91 13.16
N ALA A 92 14.99 18.85 13.93
CA ALA A 92 14.69 19.85 14.94
C ALA A 92 15.81 19.93 16.00
N THR A 93 16.27 18.78 16.49
CA THR A 93 17.37 18.69 17.46
C THR A 93 18.66 19.26 16.85
N LEU A 94 18.99 18.90 15.61
CA LEU A 94 20.17 19.42 14.91
C LEU A 94 20.08 20.93 14.71
N ALA A 95 18.89 21.45 14.38
CA ALA A 95 18.67 22.89 14.24
C ALA A 95 18.86 23.63 15.56
N MET A 96 18.32 23.09 16.68
CA MET A 96 18.52 23.65 18.01
C MET A 96 19.99 23.67 18.43
N VAL A 97 20.76 22.62 18.10
CA VAL A 97 22.20 22.57 18.40
C VAL A 97 22.99 23.55 17.52
N ARG A 98 22.68 23.65 16.23
CA ARG A 98 23.44 24.49 15.28
C ARG A 98 23.10 25.98 15.36
N ARG A 99 21.85 26.32 15.65
CA ARG A 99 21.34 27.69 15.76
C ARG A 99 20.36 27.75 16.92
N PRO A 100 20.86 27.71 18.15
CA PRO A 100 20.01 27.79 19.33
C PRO A 100 19.10 29.01 19.25
N PRO A 101 17.77 28.85 19.40
CA PRO A 101 16.82 29.95 19.29
C PRO A 101 16.80 30.84 20.54
N TRP A 102 17.52 30.49 21.60
CA TRP A 102 17.54 31.27 22.83
C TRP A 102 18.42 32.52 22.70
N PRO A 103 17.98 33.66 23.28
CA PRO A 103 18.76 34.88 23.33
C PRO A 103 20.07 34.69 24.12
N ASP A 104 21.09 35.48 23.73
CA ASP A 104 22.44 35.46 24.31
C ASP A 104 22.39 35.74 25.83
N LEU A 105 22.69 34.72 26.64
CA LEU A 105 22.68 34.84 28.10
C LEU A 105 24.01 35.43 28.57
N ARG A 106 24.03 36.72 28.92
CA ARG A 106 25.16 37.37 29.57
C ARG A 106 24.84 37.58 31.05
N GLY A 107 25.57 36.90 31.93
CA GLY A 107 25.52 37.15 33.36
C GLY A 107 26.57 38.17 33.76
N THR A 108 26.17 39.29 34.37
CA THR A 108 27.08 40.21 35.04
C THR A 108 27.19 39.80 36.51
N VAL A 109 28.39 39.40 36.95
CA VAL A 109 28.68 39.18 38.36
C VAL A 109 29.19 40.49 38.93
N SER A 110 28.46 41.05 39.89
CA SER A 110 28.96 42.15 40.72
C SER A 110 29.48 41.55 42.02
N LEU A 111 30.71 41.89 42.35
CA LEU A 111 31.38 41.60 43.63
C LEU A 111 31.48 42.90 44.43
#